data_AF-A0A927MRX1-F1
#
_entry.id   AF-A0A927MRX1-F1
#
_cell.length_a   1.000
_cell.length_b   1.000
_cell.length_c   1.000
_cell.angle_alpha   90.00
_cell.angle_beta   90.00
_cell.angle_gamma   90.00
#
_symmetry.space_group_name_H-M   'P 1'
#
loop_
_entity.id
_entity.type
_entity.pdbx_description
1 polymer ?
#
loop_
_entity_poly.entity_id
_entity_poly.type
_entity_poly.pdbx_seq_one_letter_code
_entity_poly.pdbx_strand_id
1 'polypeptide(L)'
;MTTTPTVTSTPVRQLTLRALEQATLVEGHCRRPDANPDAWFPERQSSAFLESEAERLCRDCPVRAACLELAIRTEAQGLEPWGIWGGTTPTRRRLLVQARLREQSARISVAPSRRSGTSTPVTSSPDVEPSGAGEAA
;
A
#
# COMPACT_ATOMS: atom_id res chain seq x y z
N MET A 1 -27.45 8.30 30.50
CA MET A 1 -26.79 9.05 29.42
C MET A 1 -25.81 8.10 28.76
N THR A 2 -26.20 7.48 27.65
CA THR A 2 -25.42 6.42 26.99
C THR A 2 -24.38 7.07 26.09
N THR A 3 -23.11 6.97 26.46
CA THR A 3 -21.98 7.39 25.64
C THR A 3 -21.77 6.39 24.51
N THR A 4 -22.21 6.73 23.31
CA THR A 4 -21.92 5.98 22.08
C THR A 4 -20.42 6.08 21.78
N PRO A 5 -19.69 4.97 21.55
CA PRO A 5 -18.29 5.05 21.18
C PRO A 5 -18.16 5.63 19.76
N THR A 6 -17.44 6.73 19.63
CA THR A 6 -17.04 7.37 18.36
C THR A 6 -16.02 6.49 17.62
N VAL A 7 -16.43 5.33 17.11
CA VAL A 7 -15.61 4.51 16.21
C VAL A 7 -16.06 4.82 14.78
N THR A 8 -15.69 5.98 14.27
CA THR A 8 -15.91 6.33 12.85
C THR A 8 -14.81 7.28 12.37
N SER A 9 -13.58 6.79 12.27
CA SER A 9 -12.56 7.44 11.45
C SER A 9 -11.39 6.49 11.22
N THR A 10 -11.62 5.35 10.58
CA THR A 10 -10.50 4.55 10.08
C THR A 10 -9.78 5.42 9.04
N PRO A 11 -8.50 5.81 9.28
CA PRO A 11 -7.80 6.63 8.32
C PRO A 11 -7.63 5.86 7.01
N VAL A 12 -7.77 6.56 5.89
CA VAL A 12 -7.74 5.95 4.54
C VAL A 12 -6.51 5.06 4.31
N ARG A 13 -5.35 5.44 4.87
CA ARG A 13 -4.10 4.66 4.79
C ARG A 13 -4.16 3.30 5.49
N GLN A 14 -5.13 3.05 6.37
CA GLN A 14 -5.31 1.75 7.03
C GLN A 14 -6.30 0.83 6.30
N LEU A 15 -7.03 1.34 5.30
CA LEU A 15 -7.96 0.52 4.52
C LEU A 15 -7.21 -0.46 3.60
N THR A 16 -7.85 -1.59 3.30
CA THR A 16 -7.34 -2.56 2.31
C THR A 16 -7.55 -2.03 0.88
N LEU A 17 -6.81 -2.57 -0.10
CA LEU A 17 -7.02 -2.22 -1.52
C LEU A 17 -8.47 -2.42 -1.96
N ARG A 18 -9.04 -3.59 -1.65
CA ARG A 18 -10.45 -3.92 -1.95
C ARG A 18 -11.43 -2.91 -1.33
N ALA A 19 -11.19 -2.46 -0.10
CA ALA A 19 -12.06 -1.47 0.54
C ALA A 19 -11.97 -0.10 -0.15
N LEU A 20 -10.78 0.31 -0.58
CA LEU A 20 -10.57 1.55 -1.34
C LEU A 20 -11.24 1.49 -2.72
N GLU A 21 -11.10 0.35 -3.41
CA GLU A 21 -11.79 0.08 -4.69
C GLU A 21 -13.30 0.18 -4.53
N GLN A 22 -13.87 -0.52 -3.54
CA GLN A 22 -15.31 -0.53 -3.30
C GLN A 22 -15.85 0.87 -3.02
N ALA A 23 -15.20 1.64 -2.13
CA ALA A 23 -15.61 3.01 -1.84
C ALA A 23 -15.57 3.90 -3.10
N THR A 24 -14.49 3.80 -3.87
CA THR A 24 -14.32 4.56 -5.12
C THR A 24 -15.40 4.21 -6.15
N LEU A 25 -15.74 2.93 -6.27
CA LEU A 25 -16.76 2.46 -7.22
C LEU A 25 -18.17 2.89 -6.82
N VAL A 26 -18.51 2.90 -5.53
CA VAL A 26 -19.88 3.19 -5.08
C VAL A 26 -20.15 4.70 -5.01
N GLU A 27 -19.19 5.49 -4.53
CA GLU A 27 -19.43 6.90 -4.17
C GLU A 27 -18.68 7.90 -5.08
N GLY A 28 -17.92 7.40 -6.06
CA GLY A 28 -17.14 8.22 -6.97
C GLY A 28 -18.00 9.16 -7.82
N HIS A 29 -17.80 10.48 -7.67
CA HIS A 29 -18.46 11.49 -8.50
C HIS A 29 -18.21 11.30 -10.01
N CYS A 30 -17.11 10.66 -10.37
CA CYS A 30 -16.76 10.32 -11.76
C CYS A 30 -17.75 9.38 -12.46
N ARG A 31 -18.63 8.73 -11.70
CA ARG A 31 -19.64 7.80 -12.24
C ARG A 31 -21.04 8.41 -12.29
N ARG A 32 -21.20 9.68 -11.91
CA ARG A 32 -22.51 10.33 -11.94
C ARG A 32 -22.96 10.60 -13.38
N PRO A 33 -24.28 10.63 -13.65
CA PRO A 33 -24.80 10.86 -15.00
C PRO A 33 -24.39 12.20 -15.64
N ASP A 34 -24.11 13.21 -14.83
CA ASP A 34 -23.71 14.56 -15.24
C ASP A 34 -22.19 14.71 -15.41
N ALA A 35 -21.40 13.67 -15.10
CA ALA A 35 -19.96 13.69 -15.24
C ALA A 35 -19.54 13.35 -16.67
N ASN A 36 -18.70 14.20 -17.29
CA ASN A 36 -18.12 13.89 -18.60
C ASN A 36 -16.94 12.90 -18.43
N PRO A 37 -17.04 11.64 -18.92
CA PRO A 37 -15.98 10.65 -18.72
C PRO A 37 -14.64 11.05 -19.33
N ASP A 38 -14.63 11.90 -20.36
CA ASP A 38 -13.40 12.37 -20.99
C ASP A 38 -12.59 13.33 -20.12
N ALA A 39 -13.22 13.96 -19.12
CA ALA A 39 -12.54 14.83 -18.16
C ALA A 39 -11.44 14.09 -17.38
N TRP A 40 -11.61 12.79 -17.13
CA TRP A 40 -10.65 11.97 -16.39
C TRP A 40 -9.44 11.50 -17.21
N PHE A 41 -9.41 11.79 -18.51
CA PHE A 41 -8.35 11.36 -19.43
C PHE A 41 -7.89 12.52 -20.33
N PRO A 42 -7.36 13.61 -19.75
CA PRO A 42 -6.98 14.81 -20.51
C PRO A 42 -5.88 14.53 -21.52
N GLU A 43 -5.06 13.48 -21.35
CA GLU A 43 -4.01 13.11 -22.31
C GLU A 43 -4.57 12.69 -23.69
N ARG A 44 -5.84 12.26 -23.75
CA ARG A 44 -6.51 11.88 -25.00
C ARG A 44 -6.96 13.08 -25.84
N GLN A 45 -7.17 14.24 -25.22
CA GLN A 45 -7.80 15.39 -25.86
C GLN A 45 -7.08 16.73 -25.60
N SER A 46 -5.97 16.70 -24.84
CA SER A 46 -5.06 17.82 -24.55
C SER A 46 -5.77 19.15 -24.24
N SER A 47 -6.86 19.11 -23.47
CA SER A 47 -7.64 20.30 -23.11
C SER A 47 -7.57 20.61 -21.61
N ALA A 48 -7.02 21.78 -21.30
CA ALA A 48 -6.94 22.28 -19.92
C ALA A 48 -8.33 22.43 -19.26
N PHE A 49 -9.38 22.61 -20.07
CA PHE A 49 -10.76 22.67 -19.59
C PHE A 49 -11.24 21.32 -19.04
N LEU A 50 -10.97 20.21 -19.73
CA LEU A 50 -11.35 18.87 -19.27
C LEU A 50 -10.61 18.50 -17.97
N GLU A 51 -9.33 18.84 -17.88
CA GLU A 51 -8.55 18.64 -16.65
C GLU A 51 -9.15 19.43 -15.47
N SER A 52 -9.45 20.71 -15.68
CA SER A 52 -10.05 21.58 -14.66
C SER A 52 -11.41 21.07 -14.18
N GLU A 53 -12.22 20.52 -15.09
CA GLU A 53 -13.53 19.97 -14.76
C GLU A 53 -13.41 18.71 -13.88
N ALA A 54 -12.49 17.79 -14.21
CA ALA A 54 -12.24 16.62 -13.37
C ALA A 54 -11.68 17.00 -11.99
N GLU A 55 -10.77 17.99 -11.92
CA GLU A 55 -10.26 18.50 -10.64
C GLU A 55 -11.39 19.09 -9.78
N ARG A 56 -12.29 19.86 -10.38
CA ARG A 56 -13.46 20.45 -9.72
C ARG A 56 -14.37 19.36 -9.14
N LEU A 57 -14.74 18.36 -9.94
CA LEU A 57 -15.59 17.25 -9.49
C LEU A 57 -14.92 16.39 -8.40
N CYS A 58 -13.59 16.23 -8.47
CA CYS A 58 -12.83 15.53 -7.45
C CYS A 58 -12.78 16.28 -6.12
N ARG A 59 -12.78 17.63 -6.12
CA ARG A 59 -12.64 18.45 -4.90
C ARG A 59 -13.71 18.14 -3.87
N ASP A 60 -14.96 17.97 -4.33
CA ASP A 60 -16.12 17.74 -3.47
C ASP A 60 -16.49 16.25 -3.37
N CYS A 61 -15.68 15.35 -3.94
CA CYS A 61 -15.93 13.92 -3.94
C CYS A 61 -15.66 13.31 -2.56
N PRO A 62 -16.63 12.62 -1.93
CA PRO A 62 -16.50 12.09 -0.57
C PRO A 62 -15.37 11.05 -0.46
N VAL A 63 -15.09 10.34 -1.56
CA VAL A 63 -14.05 9.31 -1.63
C VAL A 63 -12.75 9.79 -2.26
N ARG A 64 -12.54 11.11 -2.40
CA ARG A 64 -11.33 11.69 -3.01
C ARG A 64 -10.05 11.12 -2.39
N ALA A 65 -9.98 11.07 -1.06
CA ALA A 65 -8.81 10.55 -0.35
C ALA A 65 -8.61 9.05 -0.58
N ALA A 66 -9.70 8.26 -0.55
CA ALA A 66 -9.67 6.82 -0.83
C ALA A 66 -9.21 6.52 -2.26
N CYS A 67 -9.75 7.24 -3.24
CA CYS A 67 -9.38 7.15 -4.64
C CYS A 67 -7.90 7.48 -4.88
N LEU A 68 -7.38 8.53 -4.22
CA LEU A 68 -5.95 8.88 -4.31
C LEU A 68 -5.05 7.80 -3.70
N GLU A 69 -5.40 7.27 -2.52
CA GLU A 69 -4.64 6.20 -1.87
C GLU A 69 -4.64 4.93 -2.70
N LEU A 70 -5.78 4.58 -3.32
CA LEU A 70 -5.88 3.46 -4.26
C LEU A 70 -4.88 3.63 -5.40
N ALA A 71 -4.94 4.77 -6.10
CA ALA A 71 -4.06 5.04 -7.24
C ALA A 71 -2.58 4.99 -6.87
N ILE A 72 -2.19 5.60 -5.74
CA ILE A 72 -0.79 5.57 -5.27
C ILE A 72 -0.32 4.14 -4.99
N ARG A 73 -1.15 3.31 -4.35
CA ARG A 73 -0.77 1.93 -4.02
C ARG A 73 -0.62 1.07 -5.26
N THR A 74 -1.56 1.18 -6.19
CA THR A 74 -1.55 0.39 -7.41
C THR A 74 -0.36 0.77 -8.30
N GLU A 75 -0.04 2.06 -8.41
CA GLU A 75 1.16 2.53 -9.13
C GLU A 75 2.46 2.16 -8.42
N ALA A 76 2.49 2.19 -7.08
CA ALA A 76 3.65 1.71 -6.31
C ALA A 76 3.90 0.20 -6.50
N GLN A 77 2.88 -0.58 -6.87
CA GLN A 77 3.00 -2.00 -7.22
C GLN A 77 3.45 -2.22 -8.68
N GLY A 78 3.68 -1.15 -9.44
CA GLY A 78 4.20 -1.22 -10.82
C GLY A 78 3.16 -1.08 -11.91
N LEU A 79 1.91 -0.69 -11.59
CA LEU A 79 0.93 -0.37 -12.62
C LEU A 79 1.29 0.95 -13.32
N GLU A 80 1.13 0.99 -14.64
CA GLU A 80 1.34 2.20 -15.44
C GLU A 80 0.35 3.30 -15.02
N PRO A 81 0.83 4.53 -14.72
CA PRO A 81 -0.03 5.62 -14.28
C PRO A 81 -0.82 6.25 -15.44
N TRP A 82 -2.10 6.52 -15.24
CA TRP A 82 -2.96 7.14 -16.25
C TRP A 82 -4.07 7.98 -15.63
N GLY A 83 -4.53 8.98 -16.38
CA GLY A 83 -5.69 9.80 -16.06
C GLY A 83 -5.68 10.47 -14.68
N ILE A 84 -6.79 11.11 -14.36
CA ILE A 84 -6.96 11.84 -13.10
C ILE A 84 -7.54 10.90 -12.04
N TRP A 85 -6.85 10.79 -10.89
CA TRP A 85 -7.36 10.04 -9.73
C TRP A 85 -7.27 10.89 -8.48
N GLY A 86 -8.35 10.95 -7.70
CA GLY A 86 -8.42 11.77 -6.48
C GLY A 86 -8.08 13.26 -6.70
N GLY A 87 -8.28 13.78 -7.92
CA GLY A 87 -7.90 15.14 -8.31
C GLY A 87 -6.40 15.32 -8.55
N THR A 88 -5.71 14.29 -9.00
CA THR A 88 -4.28 14.35 -9.37
C THR A 88 -4.05 13.74 -10.74
N THR A 89 -3.29 14.42 -11.59
CA THR A 89 -2.78 13.88 -12.86
C THR A 89 -1.68 12.85 -12.63
N PRO A 90 -1.33 12.01 -13.63
CA PRO A 90 -0.23 11.04 -13.52
C PRO A 90 1.09 11.70 -13.11
N THR A 91 1.40 12.85 -13.71
CA THR A 91 2.62 13.62 -13.40
C THR A 91 2.67 14.05 -11.94
N ARG A 92 1.57 14.60 -11.40
CA ARG A 92 1.48 15.02 -10.00
C ARG A 92 1.51 13.82 -9.04
N ARG A 93 0.86 12.72 -9.42
CA ARG A 93 0.76 11.50 -8.62
C ARG A 93 2.08 10.74 -8.53
N ARG A 94 2.90 10.76 -9.58
CA ARG A 94 4.24 10.17 -9.60
C ARG A 94 5.09 10.64 -8.42
N LEU A 95 5.04 11.92 -8.05
CA LEU A 95 5.79 12.45 -6.90
C LEU A 95 5.33 11.82 -5.57
N LEU A 96 4.03 11.58 -5.40
CA LEU A 96 3.46 10.94 -4.21
C LEU A 96 3.85 9.46 -4.13
N VAL A 97 3.86 8.75 -5.27
CA VAL A 97 4.33 7.37 -5.36
C VAL A 97 5.81 7.27 -4.98
N GLN A 98 6.65 8.15 -5.53
CA GLN A 98 8.08 8.17 -5.19
C GLN A 98 8.32 8.45 -3.70
N ALA A 99 7.55 9.36 -3.09
CA ALA A 99 7.60 9.59 -1.65
C ALA A 99 7.23 8.32 -0.86
N ARG A 100 6.15 7.63 -1.25
CA ARG A 100 5.72 6.38 -0.60
C ARG A 100 6.77 5.29 -0.67
N LEU A 101 7.40 5.10 -1.84
CA LEU A 101 8.44 4.09 -2.03
C LEU A 101 9.68 4.41 -1.18
N ARG A 102 10.10 5.68 -1.12
CA ARG A 102 11.21 6.12 -0.25
C ARG A 102 10.94 5.84 1.22
N GLU A 103 9.74 6.18 1.70
CA GLU A 103 9.33 5.89 3.08
C GLU A 103 9.39 4.38 3.38
N GLN A 104 8.94 3.53 2.45
CA GLN A 104 8.96 2.08 2.60
C GLN A 104 10.39 1.53 2.64
N SER A 105 11.26 1.96 1.71
CA SER A 105 12.67 1.56 1.69
C SER A 105 13.40 1.98 2.97
N ALA A 106 13.17 3.20 3.45
CA ALA A 106 13.76 3.67 4.70
C ALA A 106 13.33 2.83 5.93
N ARG A 107 12.05 2.41 5.98
CA ARG A 107 11.54 1.52 7.04
C ARG A 107 12.20 0.15 7.02
N ILE A 108 12.41 -0.43 5.84
CA ILE A 108 13.09 -1.72 5.69
C ILE A 108 14.53 -1.62 6.18
N SER A 109 15.25 -0.55 5.81
CA SER A 109 16.63 -0.31 6.24
C SER A 109 16.79 -0.09 7.75
N VAL A 110 15.75 0.44 8.42
CA VAL A 110 15.76 0.74 9.87
C VAL A 110 15.23 -0.44 10.71
N ALA A 111 14.60 -1.45 10.12
CA ALA A 111 14.10 -2.60 10.86
C ALA A 111 15.26 -3.26 11.64
N PRO A 112 15.15 -3.41 12.98
CA PRO A 112 16.25 -3.89 13.79
C PRO A 112 16.64 -5.28 13.30
N SER A 113 17.90 -5.41 12.88
CA SER A 113 18.55 -6.70 12.71
C SER A 113 18.27 -7.50 13.99
N ARG A 114 17.40 -8.52 13.89
CA ARG A 114 17.24 -9.50 14.96
C ARG A 114 18.62 -10.13 15.13
N ARG A 115 19.40 -9.66 16.11
CA ARG A 115 20.58 -10.38 16.56
C ARG A 115 20.08 -11.71 17.07
N SER A 116 20.35 -12.76 16.32
CA SER A 116 20.28 -14.14 16.78
C SER A 116 21.24 -14.24 17.97
N GLY A 117 20.69 -14.16 19.18
CA GLY A 117 21.40 -14.46 20.40
C GLY A 117 21.76 -15.95 20.40
N THR A 118 23.05 -16.19 20.14
CA THR A 118 23.90 -17.20 20.76
C THR A 118 23.47 -18.67 20.67
N SER A 119 24.24 -19.39 19.86
CA SER A 119 24.44 -20.84 19.91
C SER A 119 24.51 -21.38 21.35
N THR A 120 23.70 -22.36 21.68
CA THR A 120 24.07 -23.33 22.71
C THR A 120 25.28 -24.12 22.20
N PRO A 121 26.39 -24.21 22.94
CA PRO A 121 27.45 -25.15 22.59
C PRO A 121 26.92 -26.56 22.85
N VAL A 122 26.81 -27.37 21.79
CA VAL A 122 26.71 -28.82 21.94
C VAL A 122 28.09 -29.31 22.36
N THR A 123 28.24 -29.73 23.61
CA THR A 123 29.42 -30.46 24.06
C THR A 123 29.34 -31.86 23.46
N SER A 124 30.12 -32.10 22.41
CA SER A 124 30.42 -33.43 21.91
C SER A 124 31.27 -34.17 22.96
N SER A 125 30.74 -35.23 23.54
CA SER A 125 31.54 -36.19 24.31
C SER A 125 32.39 -37.04 23.36
N PRO A 126 33.65 -37.36 23.70
CA PRO A 126 34.51 -38.16 22.86
C PRO A 126 34.22 -39.65 22.99
N ASP A 127 34.56 -40.35 21.91
CA ASP A 127 34.62 -41.80 21.74
C ASP A 127 35.20 -42.56 22.95
N VAL A 128 34.53 -43.65 23.31
CA VAL A 128 35.09 -44.73 24.14
C VAL A 128 35.11 -46.01 23.28
N GLU A 129 36.32 -46.40 22.88
CA GLU A 129 36.72 -47.77 22.51
C GLU A 129 38.24 -47.87 22.76
N PRO A 130 38.85 -49.05 22.85
CA PRO A 130 38.33 -50.39 23.13
C PRO A 130 39.13 -51.10 24.26
N SER A 131 38.82 -52.38 24.48
CA SER A 131 39.79 -53.48 24.68
C SER A 131 39.60 -54.31 25.97
N GLY A 132 39.45 -55.63 25.79
CA GLY A 132 39.74 -56.61 26.85
C GLY A 132 38.99 -57.95 26.81
N ALA A 133 39.44 -58.85 25.93
CA ALA A 133 39.55 -60.34 26.00
C ALA A 133 38.71 -61.19 27.01
N GLY A 134 38.28 -62.38 26.56
CA GLY A 134 37.96 -63.50 27.48
C GLY A 134 37.18 -64.70 26.91
N GLU A 135 37.90 -65.58 26.21
CA GLU A 135 37.78 -67.03 25.98
C GLU A 135 36.70 -67.94 26.65
N ALA A 136 36.40 -69.03 25.93
CA ALA A 136 35.98 -70.39 26.36
C ALA A 136 34.52 -70.68 26.78
N ALA A 137 33.79 -71.42 25.94
CA ALA A 137 33.54 -72.87 26.08
C ALA A 137 32.62 -73.39 24.96
#